data_AF-B9R8E3-F1
#
_entry.id   AF-B9R8E3-F1
#
_cell.length_a   1.000
_cell.length_b   1.000
_cell.length_c   1.000
_cell.angle_alpha   90.00
_cell.angle_beta   90.00
_cell.angle_gamma   90.00
#
_symmetry.space_group_name_H-M   'P 1'
#
loop_
_entity.id
_entity.type
_entity.pdbx_description
1 polymer ?
#
loop_
_entity_poly.entity_id
_entity_poly.type
_entity_poly.pdbx_seq_one_letter_code
_entity_poly.pdbx_strand_id
1 'polypeptide(L)'
;MNNAGQPSVRVAQLKLKLKTILTETKLAKKKRTRKSILVSSALFSSLLYLHSMSSQSTEKSNIQETITVQDNPTHKQEQKQEKQSKQVQEAEEEDQVTDEDLHKLLLPDVSNLPIVPPSSIETNFVSYFAPDFMKPGHDQYVYRHANGLCVIGLAPTHVAFKDEGGITAVDFNVGKSDRSGFKVTGKRKKNAQHFESNTALCKVCTRDASYIVRCCVKGSLLEVNDKLIKQPGLLNSSADREGYTAIMMPKPGDWLKIKSSLLTLEEYKKLREGRAALALTI
;
A
#
# COMPACT_ATOMS: atom_id res chain seq x y z
N MET A 1 70.91 0.92 -23.74
CA MET A 1 70.54 2.28 -23.30
C MET A 1 69.34 2.75 -24.10
N ASN A 2 68.26 3.05 -23.38
CA ASN A 2 67.04 3.83 -23.68
C ASN A 2 66.78 4.35 -25.11
N ASN A 3 65.58 4.09 -25.64
CA ASN A 3 64.59 5.17 -25.80
C ASN A 3 63.17 4.62 -26.03
N ALA A 4 62.32 4.71 -25.01
CA ALA A 4 60.88 4.45 -25.10
C ALA A 4 60.15 5.74 -25.47
N GLY A 5 59.31 5.67 -26.51
CA GLY A 5 58.62 6.81 -27.11
C GLY A 5 57.67 7.54 -26.14
N GLN A 6 57.83 8.85 -26.07
CA GLN A 6 56.89 9.74 -25.39
C GLN A 6 55.58 9.87 -26.19
N PRO A 7 54.40 9.80 -25.55
CA PRO A 7 53.13 10.07 -26.21
C PRO A 7 53.01 11.57 -26.52
N SER A 8 52.71 11.90 -27.79
CA SER A 8 52.66 13.28 -28.26
C SER A 8 51.59 14.11 -27.55
N VAL A 9 51.93 15.37 -27.26
CA VAL A 9 51.13 16.38 -26.56
C VAL A 9 49.69 16.51 -27.12
N ARG A 10 49.48 16.20 -28.40
CA ARG A 10 48.16 16.20 -29.06
C ARG A 10 47.19 15.17 -28.47
N VAL A 11 47.68 13.98 -28.07
CA VAL A 11 46.81 12.91 -27.52
C VAL A 11 46.34 13.27 -26.11
N ALA A 12 47.18 13.94 -25.31
CA ALA A 12 46.82 14.42 -23.99
C ALA A 12 45.77 15.55 -24.06
N GLN A 13 45.93 16.49 -25.01
CA GLN A 13 44.96 17.58 -25.22
C GLN A 13 43.60 17.07 -25.72
N LEU A 14 43.57 16.07 -26.59
CA LEU A 14 42.33 15.44 -27.07
C LEU A 14 41.58 14.72 -25.93
N LYS A 15 42.29 13.99 -25.06
CA LYS A 15 41.69 13.35 -23.88
C LYS A 15 41.10 14.36 -22.90
N LEU A 16 41.72 15.54 -22.75
CA LEU A 16 41.20 16.59 -21.88
C LEU A 16 39.94 17.24 -22.45
N LYS A 17 39.93 17.57 -23.75
CA LYS A 17 38.73 18.09 -24.43
C LYS A 17 37.54 17.12 -24.38
N LEU A 18 37.79 15.82 -24.55
CA LEU A 18 36.73 14.81 -24.50
C LEU A 18 36.12 14.66 -23.09
N LYS A 19 36.94 14.78 -22.03
CA LYS A 19 36.45 14.78 -20.64
C LYS A 19 35.56 15.99 -20.35
N THR A 20 35.92 17.18 -20.83
CA THR A 20 35.13 18.41 -20.64
C THR A 20 33.75 18.31 -21.29
N ILE A 21 33.67 17.81 -22.53
CA ILE A 21 32.40 17.62 -23.26
C ILE A 21 31.51 16.57 -22.54
N LEU A 22 32.10 15.51 -22.01
CA LEU A 22 31.36 14.48 -21.27
C LEU A 22 30.81 15.01 -19.93
N THR A 23 31.50 15.95 -19.29
CA THR A 23 31.01 16.61 -18.06
C THR A 23 29.90 17.61 -18.34
N GLU A 24 29.99 18.39 -19.42
CA GLU A 24 28.96 19.35 -19.80
C GLU A 24 27.65 18.67 -20.22
N THR A 25 27.73 17.56 -20.96
CA THR A 25 26.55 16.76 -21.34
C THR A 25 25.87 16.07 -20.16
N LYS A 26 26.64 15.63 -19.14
CA LYS A 26 26.09 15.10 -17.88
C LYS A 26 25.40 16.19 -17.05
N LEU A 27 25.95 17.40 -17.02
CA LEU A 27 25.34 18.54 -16.30
C LEU A 27 24.05 19.02 -16.99
N ALA A 28 24.02 19.01 -18.33
CA ALA A 28 22.83 19.33 -19.12
C ALA A 28 21.70 18.31 -18.93
N LYS A 29 21.99 17.00 -18.91
CA LYS A 29 21.00 15.94 -18.61
C LYS A 29 20.46 16.04 -17.17
N LYS A 30 21.30 16.41 -16.19
CA LYS A 30 20.90 16.63 -14.78
C LYS A 30 20.04 17.88 -14.58
N LYS A 31 20.25 18.94 -15.36
CA LYS A 31 19.39 20.14 -15.36
C LYS A 31 18.02 19.89 -16.03
N ARG A 32 17.98 19.08 -17.10
CA ARG A 32 16.71 18.74 -17.80
C ARG A 32 15.78 17.86 -16.95
N THR A 33 16.34 16.90 -16.21
CA THR A 33 15.58 16.05 -15.26
C THR A 33 15.06 16.81 -14.04
N ARG A 34 15.80 17.82 -13.54
CA ARG A 34 15.28 18.68 -12.45
C ARG A 34 14.13 19.59 -12.89
N LYS A 35 14.16 20.13 -14.11
CA LYS A 35 13.06 20.95 -14.65
C LYS A 35 11.79 20.13 -14.89
N SER A 36 11.89 18.90 -15.40
CA SER A 36 10.71 18.04 -15.60
C SER A 36 10.06 17.59 -14.28
N ILE A 37 10.87 17.35 -13.23
CA ILE A 37 10.36 17.01 -11.89
C ILE A 37 9.69 18.22 -11.22
N LEU A 38 10.23 19.44 -11.38
CA LEU A 38 9.63 20.65 -10.79
C LEU A 38 8.29 21.03 -11.45
N VAL A 39 8.17 20.85 -12.77
CA VAL A 39 6.92 21.11 -13.50
C VAL A 39 5.86 20.06 -13.15
N SER A 40 6.27 18.80 -12.97
CA SER A 40 5.36 17.73 -12.52
C SER A 40 4.88 17.93 -11.08
N SER A 41 5.70 18.45 -10.16
CA SER A 41 5.29 18.69 -8.77
C SER A 41 4.37 19.91 -8.62
N ALA A 42 4.58 20.95 -9.43
CA ALA A 42 3.72 22.13 -9.43
C ALA A 42 2.30 21.81 -9.95
N LEU A 43 2.20 21.00 -11.00
CA LEU A 43 0.91 20.54 -11.52
C LEU A 43 0.19 19.62 -10.52
N PHE A 44 0.93 18.75 -9.81
CA PHE A 44 0.34 17.88 -8.79
C PHE A 44 -0.15 18.64 -7.55
N SER A 45 0.57 19.70 -7.15
CA SER A 45 0.16 20.57 -6.04
C SER A 45 -1.06 21.42 -6.38
N SER A 46 -1.18 21.86 -7.65
CA SER A 46 -2.37 22.60 -8.12
C SER A 46 -3.61 21.70 -8.25
N LEU A 47 -3.43 20.43 -8.65
CA LEU A 47 -4.51 19.45 -8.72
C LEU A 47 -5.04 19.04 -7.33
N LEU A 48 -4.16 18.97 -6.33
CA LEU A 48 -4.54 18.72 -4.93
C LEU A 48 -5.27 19.91 -4.30
N TYR A 49 -4.87 21.14 -4.66
CA TYR A 49 -5.51 22.35 -4.15
C TYR A 49 -6.94 22.53 -4.71
N LEU A 50 -7.16 22.17 -5.99
CA LEU A 50 -8.50 22.14 -6.59
C LEU A 50 -9.40 21.07 -5.97
N HIS A 51 -8.87 19.89 -5.63
CA HIS A 51 -9.62 18.86 -4.90
C HIS A 51 -9.97 19.29 -3.47
N SER A 52 -9.13 20.10 -2.82
CA SER A 52 -9.41 20.63 -1.47
C SER A 52 -10.47 21.73 -1.45
N MET A 53 -10.65 22.46 -2.56
CA MET A 53 -11.64 23.54 -2.68
C MET A 53 -13.06 23.02 -2.99
N SER A 54 -13.20 21.77 -3.46
CA SER A 54 -14.50 21.14 -3.72
C SER A 54 -15.19 20.59 -2.47
N SER A 55 -14.57 20.69 -1.29
CA SER A 55 -15.08 20.10 -0.04
C SER A 55 -15.46 21.12 1.04
N GLN A 56 -15.50 22.43 0.74
CA GLN A 56 -15.92 23.45 1.71
C GLN A 56 -16.80 24.54 1.07
N SER A 57 -18.10 24.26 1.02
CA SER A 57 -19.19 25.25 1.07
C SER A 57 -20.44 24.43 1.42
N THR A 58 -21.12 24.59 2.55
CA THR A 58 -21.78 25.82 2.99
C THR A 58 -22.12 25.75 4.48
N GLU A 59 -21.67 26.74 5.25
CA GLU A 59 -22.30 27.16 6.50
C GLU A 59 -23.14 28.41 6.15
N LYS A 60 -24.44 28.43 6.48
CA LYS A 60 -25.24 29.66 6.43
C LYS A 60 -25.86 29.93 7.80
N SER A 61 -25.43 31.04 8.35
CA SER A 61 -25.94 31.72 9.54
C SER A 61 -27.34 32.31 9.29
N ASN A 62 -28.16 32.20 10.33
CA ASN A 62 -29.48 32.76 10.48
C ASN A 62 -29.41 34.26 10.81
N ILE A 63 -30.08 35.12 10.04
CA ILE A 63 -30.46 36.49 10.44
C ILE A 63 -31.84 36.79 9.83
N GLN A 64 -32.81 37.05 10.70
CA GLN A 64 -34.08 37.71 10.39
C GLN A 64 -33.86 39.21 10.27
N GLU A 65 -34.48 39.87 9.28
CA GLU A 65 -35.21 41.11 9.54
C GLU A 65 -36.20 41.48 8.42
N THR A 66 -37.28 42.07 8.89
CA THR A 66 -38.57 42.46 8.32
C THR A 66 -38.46 43.64 7.34
N ILE A 67 -39.48 43.87 6.47
CA ILE A 67 -40.22 45.16 6.25
C ILE A 67 -40.85 45.28 4.82
N THR A 68 -42.19 45.30 4.82
CA THR A 68 -43.22 46.03 4.01
C THR A 68 -43.19 46.17 2.48
N VAL A 69 -44.21 45.58 1.83
CA VAL A 69 -45.42 46.21 1.19
C VAL A 69 -45.26 47.44 0.25
N GLN A 70 -45.84 47.28 -0.96
CA GLN A 70 -46.46 48.25 -1.91
C GLN A 70 -45.56 49.18 -2.75
N ASP A 71 -45.58 49.03 -4.10
CA ASP A 71 -46.48 49.76 -5.02
C ASP A 71 -46.09 49.58 -6.51
N ASN A 72 -47.11 49.48 -7.37
CA ASN A 72 -47.10 49.55 -8.85
C ASN A 72 -47.19 51.07 -9.24
N PRO A 73 -47.17 51.59 -10.52
CA PRO A 73 -47.43 50.89 -11.78
C PRO A 73 -46.75 51.42 -13.09
N THR A 74 -47.07 50.76 -14.22
CA THR A 74 -47.27 51.32 -15.61
C THR A 74 -46.01 51.78 -16.40
N HIS A 75 -45.84 51.65 -17.72
CA HIS A 75 -46.36 50.90 -18.89
C HIS A 75 -45.68 51.58 -20.12
N LYS A 76 -45.21 50.84 -21.13
CA LYS A 76 -45.08 51.26 -22.56
C LYS A 76 -44.68 50.01 -23.36
N GLN A 77 -45.66 49.27 -23.89
CA GLN A 77 -46.07 49.26 -25.31
C GLN A 77 -44.95 48.74 -26.23
N GLU A 78 -44.96 47.45 -26.53
CA GLU A 78 -45.66 46.83 -27.69
C GLU A 78 -44.93 47.08 -29.01
N GLN A 79 -44.34 46.01 -29.55
CA GLN A 79 -44.44 45.66 -30.97
C GLN A 79 -43.85 44.26 -31.26
N LYS A 80 -44.61 43.50 -32.05
CA LYS A 80 -44.23 42.28 -32.79
C LYS A 80 -44.25 40.93 -32.05
N GLN A 81 -45.47 40.52 -31.70
CA GLN A 81 -45.90 39.13 -31.88
C GLN A 81 -45.97 38.78 -33.37
N GLU A 82 -45.94 37.49 -33.69
CA GLU A 82 -45.83 36.86 -35.03
C GLU A 82 -44.43 36.75 -35.62
N LYS A 83 -43.52 36.09 -34.87
CA LYS A 83 -42.51 35.19 -35.45
C LYS A 83 -41.90 34.30 -34.36
N GLN A 84 -42.75 33.56 -33.65
CA GLN A 84 -42.27 32.64 -32.62
C GLN A 84 -43.26 31.48 -32.44
N SER A 85 -43.56 30.79 -33.53
CA SER A 85 -44.34 29.53 -33.52
C SER A 85 -43.55 28.36 -34.10
N LYS A 86 -42.22 28.47 -34.15
CA LYS A 86 -41.28 27.36 -34.36
C LYS A 86 -40.02 27.67 -33.55
N GLN A 87 -39.58 26.74 -32.69
CA GLN A 87 -38.53 26.86 -31.67
C GLN A 87 -39.00 27.40 -30.30
N VAL A 88 -39.99 26.75 -29.70
CA VAL A 88 -40.05 26.55 -28.24
C VAL A 88 -40.28 25.06 -28.03
N GLN A 89 -39.30 24.29 -28.47
CA GLN A 89 -39.04 22.92 -28.07
C GLN A 89 -37.51 22.90 -27.98
N GLU A 90 -36.97 22.45 -26.85
CA GLU A 90 -35.54 22.53 -26.46
C GLU A 90 -35.14 23.85 -25.78
N ALA A 91 -35.45 23.99 -24.49
CA ALA A 91 -34.57 24.55 -23.45
C ALA A 91 -35.38 24.92 -22.19
N GLU A 92 -35.96 23.94 -21.50
CA GLU A 92 -36.45 24.07 -20.11
C GLU A 92 -36.73 22.65 -19.58
N GLU A 93 -35.73 21.77 -19.66
CA GLU A 93 -35.68 20.59 -18.78
C GLU A 93 -34.86 21.02 -17.57
N GLU A 94 -35.52 21.73 -16.66
CA GLU A 94 -34.98 21.96 -15.33
C GLU A 94 -34.86 20.60 -14.62
N ASP A 95 -33.64 20.24 -14.22
CA ASP A 95 -33.30 19.06 -13.43
C ASP A 95 -34.13 19.00 -12.13
N GLN A 96 -35.35 18.47 -12.21
CA GLN A 96 -36.11 18.08 -11.03
C GLN A 96 -35.57 16.73 -10.54
N VAL A 97 -34.47 16.78 -9.78
CA VAL A 97 -33.99 15.63 -9.00
C VAL A 97 -35.12 15.26 -8.04
N THR A 98 -35.76 14.13 -8.27
CA THR A 98 -36.86 13.68 -7.40
C THR A 98 -36.30 13.28 -6.04
N ASP A 99 -37.11 13.39 -4.98
CA ASP A 99 -36.71 12.93 -3.64
C ASP A 99 -36.29 11.45 -3.65
N GLU A 100 -36.86 10.65 -4.55
CA GLU A 100 -36.49 9.24 -4.76
C GLU A 100 -35.11 9.07 -5.42
N ASP A 101 -34.79 9.91 -6.42
CA ASP A 101 -33.45 9.92 -7.02
C ASP A 101 -32.40 10.38 -6.02
N LEU A 102 -32.74 11.38 -5.20
CA LEU A 102 -31.89 11.86 -4.12
C LEU A 102 -31.72 10.77 -3.03
N HIS A 103 -32.79 10.08 -2.67
CA HIS A 103 -32.76 8.99 -1.69
C HIS A 103 -31.89 7.81 -2.18
N LYS A 104 -31.98 7.47 -3.46
CA LYS A 104 -31.17 6.42 -4.09
C LYS A 104 -29.69 6.80 -4.25
N LEU A 105 -29.37 8.08 -4.36
CA LEU A 105 -27.99 8.59 -4.37
C LEU A 105 -27.38 8.68 -2.97
N LEU A 106 -28.17 9.05 -1.96
CA LEU A 106 -27.70 9.26 -0.59
C LEU A 106 -27.59 7.95 0.22
N LEU A 107 -28.48 6.99 -0.03
CA LEU A 107 -28.53 5.74 0.73
C LEU A 107 -28.35 4.55 -0.22
N PRO A 108 -27.21 3.81 -0.12
CA PRO A 108 -27.09 2.55 -0.83
C PRO A 108 -28.18 1.59 -0.32
N ASP A 109 -28.73 0.80 -1.23
CA ASP A 109 -29.70 -0.23 -0.88
C ASP A 109 -29.10 -1.18 0.17
N VAL A 110 -29.80 -1.31 1.29
CA VAL A 110 -29.38 -2.12 2.44
C VAL A 110 -29.17 -3.58 2.04
N SER A 111 -29.90 -4.07 1.04
CA SER A 111 -29.73 -5.43 0.51
C SER A 111 -28.40 -5.64 -0.23
N ASN A 112 -27.75 -4.57 -0.68
CA ASN A 112 -26.45 -4.61 -1.35
C ASN A 112 -25.26 -4.48 -0.38
N LEU A 113 -25.52 -4.29 0.93
CA LEU A 113 -24.46 -4.26 1.92
C LEU A 113 -23.98 -5.68 2.25
N PRO A 114 -22.67 -5.88 2.45
CA PRO A 114 -22.15 -7.18 2.87
C PRO A 114 -22.71 -7.54 4.25
N ILE A 115 -23.06 -8.82 4.44
CA ILE A 115 -23.60 -9.35 5.70
C ILE A 115 -22.64 -9.08 6.87
N VAL A 116 -21.34 -9.12 6.61
CA VAL A 116 -20.29 -8.82 7.58
C VAL A 116 -19.38 -7.76 6.97
N PRO A 117 -19.09 -6.65 7.68
CA PRO A 117 -18.16 -5.66 7.18
C PRO A 117 -16.77 -6.27 6.99
N PRO A 118 -16.01 -5.83 5.97
CA PRO A 118 -14.66 -6.33 5.75
C PRO A 118 -13.77 -6.02 6.96
N SER A 119 -12.87 -6.94 7.27
CA SER A 119 -11.93 -6.77 8.37
C SER A 119 -10.89 -5.69 8.07
N SER A 120 -10.24 -5.18 9.13
CA SER A 120 -9.13 -4.23 8.99
C SER A 120 -7.98 -4.77 8.15
N ILE A 121 -7.79 -6.09 8.11
CA ILE A 121 -6.73 -6.70 7.31
C ILE A 121 -7.11 -6.69 5.83
N GLU A 122 -8.32 -7.14 5.51
CA GLU A 122 -8.84 -7.17 4.13
C GLU A 122 -8.90 -5.78 3.50
N THR A 123 -9.23 -4.76 4.30
CA THR A 123 -9.34 -3.38 3.79
C THR A 123 -7.99 -2.69 3.65
N ASN A 124 -7.08 -2.86 4.61
CA ASN A 124 -5.85 -2.06 4.67
C ASN A 124 -4.61 -2.76 4.08
N PHE A 125 -4.66 -4.07 3.87
CA PHE A 125 -3.50 -4.86 3.47
C PHE A 125 -3.77 -5.68 2.21
N VAL A 126 -2.72 -5.82 1.40
CA VAL A 126 -2.69 -6.79 0.30
C VAL A 126 -1.99 -8.05 0.79
N SER A 127 -2.66 -9.19 0.66
CA SER A 127 -2.18 -10.48 1.14
C SER A 127 -1.28 -11.17 0.13
N TYR A 128 -0.05 -11.45 0.55
CA TYR A 128 0.91 -12.27 -0.19
C TYR A 128 1.30 -13.50 0.62
N PHE A 129 1.69 -14.57 -0.05
CA PHE A 129 2.07 -15.84 0.57
C PHE A 129 3.41 -16.34 0.03
N ALA A 130 4.25 -16.82 0.93
CA ALA A 130 5.51 -17.49 0.63
C ALA A 130 5.33 -19.00 0.90
N PRO A 131 4.94 -19.80 -0.12
CA PRO A 131 4.77 -21.24 0.06
C PRO A 131 6.13 -21.94 0.23
N ASP A 132 6.16 -22.98 1.05
CA ASP A 132 7.32 -23.87 1.25
C ASP A 132 8.64 -23.12 1.53
N PHE A 133 8.59 -22.07 2.34
CA PHE A 133 9.74 -21.19 2.52
C PHE A 133 10.90 -21.92 3.20
N MET A 134 11.96 -22.20 2.43
CA MET A 134 13.13 -23.04 2.77
C MET A 134 12.86 -24.53 2.95
N LYS A 135 11.67 -24.92 3.42
CA LYS A 135 11.29 -26.31 3.67
C LYS A 135 9.84 -26.56 3.22
N PRO A 136 9.51 -27.76 2.72
CA PRO A 136 8.14 -28.10 2.32
C PRO A 136 7.13 -27.90 3.46
N GLY A 137 6.02 -27.24 3.17
CA GLY A 137 4.94 -26.95 4.12
C GLY A 137 5.21 -25.80 5.08
N HIS A 138 6.38 -25.15 5.03
CA HIS A 138 6.68 -23.97 5.85
C HIS A 138 6.11 -22.70 5.21
N ASP A 139 4.78 -22.63 5.16
CA ASP A 139 4.05 -21.54 4.55
C ASP A 139 3.91 -20.32 5.45
N GLN A 140 4.25 -19.15 4.93
CA GLN A 140 4.14 -17.89 5.66
C GLN A 140 3.38 -16.87 4.84
N TYR A 141 2.61 -16.01 5.49
CA TYR A 141 1.97 -14.88 4.84
C TYR A 141 2.78 -13.60 5.05
N VAL A 142 2.62 -12.66 4.12
CA VAL A 142 3.19 -11.32 4.13
C VAL A 142 2.08 -10.35 3.75
N TYR A 143 1.52 -9.66 4.73
CA TYR A 143 0.48 -8.64 4.51
C TYR A 143 1.13 -7.28 4.30
N ARG A 144 0.91 -6.72 3.11
CA ARG A 144 1.54 -5.48 2.69
C ARG A 144 0.56 -4.31 2.82
N HIS A 145 0.90 -3.35 3.66
CA HIS A 145 0.19 -2.08 3.76
C HIS A 145 0.65 -1.09 2.66
N ALA A 146 -0.21 -0.15 2.28
CA ALA A 146 0.12 0.93 1.33
C ALA A 146 1.34 1.77 1.79
N ASN A 147 1.47 2.01 3.10
CA ASN A 147 2.60 2.74 3.71
C ASN A 147 3.95 2.00 3.63
N GLY A 148 3.98 0.79 3.08
CA GLY A 148 5.21 0.02 2.91
C GLY A 148 5.52 -0.97 4.03
N LEU A 149 4.72 -1.01 5.09
CA LEU A 149 4.84 -1.97 6.17
C LEU A 149 4.42 -3.37 5.70
N CYS A 150 5.14 -4.38 6.17
CA CYS A 150 4.84 -5.79 5.95
C CYS A 150 4.62 -6.47 7.29
N VAL A 151 3.45 -7.07 7.49
CA VAL A 151 3.17 -7.94 8.64
C VAL A 151 3.41 -9.37 8.20
N ILE A 152 4.16 -10.14 8.99
CA ILE A 152 4.53 -11.52 8.68
C ILE A 152 3.94 -12.45 9.73
N GLY A 153 3.44 -13.60 9.30
CA GLY A 153 3.02 -14.67 10.18
C GLY A 153 2.90 -16.01 9.47
N LEU A 154 2.36 -16.99 10.20
CA LEU A 154 2.17 -18.35 9.70
C LEU A 154 0.92 -18.43 8.82
N ALA A 155 1.05 -18.97 7.62
CA ALA A 155 -0.11 -19.18 6.76
C ALA A 155 -0.95 -20.37 7.25
N PRO A 156 -2.26 -20.40 6.96
CA PRO A 156 -3.17 -21.43 7.51
C PRO A 156 -2.78 -22.88 7.19
N THR A 157 -2.06 -23.14 6.10
CA THR A 157 -1.63 -24.50 5.70
C THR A 157 -0.25 -24.90 6.21
N HIS A 158 0.36 -24.08 7.09
CA HIS A 158 1.68 -24.36 7.65
C HIS A 158 1.70 -25.66 8.48
N VAL A 159 2.81 -26.43 8.41
CA VAL A 159 2.93 -27.74 9.09
C VAL A 159 2.67 -27.66 10.60
N ALA A 160 3.10 -26.58 11.26
CA ALA A 160 2.89 -26.39 12.70
C ALA A 160 1.42 -26.44 13.16
N PHE A 161 0.45 -26.20 12.26
CA PHE A 161 -0.98 -26.31 12.58
C PHE A 161 -1.54 -27.72 12.40
N LYS A 162 -0.79 -28.63 11.76
CA LYS A 162 -1.19 -30.02 11.54
C LYS A 162 -0.84 -30.94 12.71
N ASP A 163 0.12 -30.53 13.55
CA ASP A 163 0.57 -31.32 14.69
C ASP A 163 -0.54 -31.41 15.76
N GLU A 164 -0.71 -32.59 16.33
CA GLU A 164 -1.72 -32.84 17.36
C GLU A 164 -1.42 -32.04 18.63
N GLY A 165 -2.35 -31.16 19.00
CA GLY A 165 -2.19 -30.24 20.14
C GLY A 165 -1.72 -28.83 19.77
N GLY A 166 -1.45 -28.57 18.48
CA GLY A 166 -1.14 -27.24 17.96
C GLY A 166 0.14 -26.64 18.55
N ILE A 167 0.23 -25.31 18.47
CA ILE A 167 1.41 -24.57 18.92
C ILE A 167 1.36 -24.39 20.43
N THR A 168 2.42 -24.82 21.11
CA THR A 168 2.52 -24.83 22.57
C THR A 168 3.44 -23.75 23.12
N ALA A 169 4.46 -23.33 22.36
CA ALA A 169 5.39 -22.29 22.76
C ALA A 169 5.99 -21.55 21.57
N VAL A 170 6.42 -20.30 21.79
CA VAL A 170 7.14 -19.50 20.80
C VAL A 170 8.37 -18.89 21.46
N ASP A 171 9.53 -19.08 20.84
CA ASP A 171 10.81 -18.58 21.31
C ASP A 171 11.42 -17.61 20.28
N PHE A 172 11.65 -16.36 20.68
CA PHE A 172 12.29 -15.34 19.85
C PHE A 172 13.82 -15.35 19.94
N ASN A 173 14.39 -16.23 20.77
CA ASN A 173 15.82 -16.45 20.85
C ASN A 173 16.29 -17.45 19.77
N VAL A 174 16.61 -16.93 18.59
CA VAL A 174 17.11 -17.71 17.45
C VAL A 174 18.65 -17.87 17.46
N GLY A 175 19.24 -17.99 18.64
CA GLY A 175 20.62 -18.43 18.88
C GLY A 175 21.70 -17.34 18.89
N LYS A 176 21.64 -16.34 17.98
CA LYS A 176 22.66 -15.25 17.94
C LYS A 176 22.28 -14.01 18.73
N SER A 177 20.99 -13.82 18.98
CA SER A 177 20.45 -12.66 19.70
C SER A 177 18.96 -12.86 19.90
N ASP A 178 18.46 -12.52 21.09
CA ASP A 178 17.03 -12.43 21.32
C ASP A 178 16.44 -11.27 20.51
N ARG A 179 15.34 -11.55 19.79
CA ARG A 179 14.61 -10.56 19.00
C ARG A 179 13.57 -9.81 19.83
N SER A 180 13.15 -10.35 20.97
CA SER A 180 12.12 -9.75 21.82
C SER A 180 12.59 -8.48 22.54
N GLY A 181 13.86 -8.43 22.96
CA GLY A 181 14.44 -7.24 23.60
C GLY A 181 14.67 -6.04 22.69
N PHE A 182 14.40 -6.17 21.38
CA PHE A 182 14.68 -5.12 20.42
C PHE A 182 13.52 -4.10 20.31
N LYS A 183 13.81 -2.81 20.56
CA LYS A 183 12.85 -1.72 20.39
C LYS A 183 13.37 -0.64 19.42
N VAL A 184 12.66 -0.44 18.31
CA VAL A 184 12.88 0.72 17.43
C VAL A 184 12.42 1.99 18.14
N THR A 185 13.22 3.05 18.08
CA THR A 185 12.83 4.36 18.63
C THR A 185 13.03 5.51 17.65
N GLY A 186 12.12 6.50 17.72
CA GLY A 186 12.20 7.77 17.01
C GLY A 186 11.94 7.72 15.49
N LYS A 187 11.76 8.90 14.88
CA LYS A 187 11.47 9.08 13.44
C LYS A 187 12.52 8.43 12.52
N ARG A 188 13.78 8.35 12.98
CA ARG A 188 14.90 7.75 12.22
C ARG A 188 15.05 6.24 12.44
N LYS A 189 14.11 5.60 13.15
CA LYS A 189 14.12 4.17 13.46
C LYS A 189 15.45 3.71 14.06
N LYS A 190 15.90 4.44 15.08
CA LYS A 190 17.17 4.13 15.75
C LYS A 190 17.10 2.71 16.30
N ASN A 191 18.21 1.98 16.18
CA ASN A 191 18.40 0.58 16.54
C ASN A 191 17.76 -0.45 15.57
N ALA A 192 16.95 -0.05 14.57
CA ALA A 192 16.32 -0.97 13.63
C ALA A 192 17.33 -1.92 12.96
N GLN A 193 17.20 -3.21 13.26
CA GLN A 193 18.05 -4.24 12.69
C GLN A 193 17.62 -4.53 11.26
N HIS A 194 18.59 -4.59 10.34
CA HIS A 194 18.32 -4.93 8.95
C HIS A 194 18.45 -6.45 8.77
N PHE A 195 17.39 -7.08 8.31
CA PHE A 195 17.31 -8.52 8.08
C PHE A 195 17.22 -8.83 6.59
N GLU A 196 17.79 -9.98 6.24
CA GLU A 196 17.61 -10.62 4.93
C GLU A 196 16.34 -11.46 4.95
N SER A 197 15.81 -11.79 3.77
CA SER A 197 14.57 -12.58 3.64
C SER A 197 14.61 -13.92 4.38
N ASN A 198 15.78 -14.56 4.46
CA ASN A 198 15.95 -15.86 5.11
C ASN A 198 16.33 -15.77 6.60
N THR A 199 16.46 -14.57 7.18
CA THR A 199 16.77 -14.42 8.61
C THR A 199 15.65 -15.01 9.46
N ALA A 200 16.04 -15.82 10.46
CA ALA A 200 15.12 -16.40 11.44
C ALA A 200 14.57 -15.32 12.39
N LEU A 201 13.25 -15.32 12.61
CA LEU A 201 12.54 -14.42 13.50
C LEU A 201 12.30 -15.07 14.86
N CYS A 202 11.65 -16.23 14.84
CA CYS A 202 11.32 -17.02 16.03
C CYS A 202 11.27 -18.51 15.70
N LYS A 203 11.26 -19.31 16.76
CA LYS A 203 11.06 -20.74 16.75
C LYS A 203 9.68 -21.01 17.35
N VAL A 204 8.80 -21.58 16.55
CA VAL A 204 7.46 -22.02 16.97
C VAL A 204 7.57 -23.49 17.34
N CYS A 205 7.21 -23.83 18.57
CA CYS A 205 7.27 -25.19 19.10
C CYS A 205 5.87 -25.78 19.18
N THR A 206 5.74 -27.01 18.71
CA THR A 206 4.59 -27.88 18.95
C THR A 206 4.99 -28.91 20.01
N ARG A 207 4.14 -29.92 20.27
CA ARG A 207 4.46 -31.00 21.22
C ARG A 207 5.69 -31.80 20.77
N ASP A 208 5.77 -32.09 19.48
CA ASP A 208 6.73 -33.07 18.94
C ASP A 208 7.84 -32.42 18.11
N ALA A 209 7.62 -31.20 17.62
CA ALA A 209 8.50 -30.56 16.66
C ALA A 209 8.70 -29.07 16.92
N SER A 210 9.62 -28.48 16.17
CA SER A 210 9.83 -27.03 16.17
C SER A 210 10.16 -26.49 14.79
N TYR A 211 9.60 -25.33 14.50
CA TYR A 211 9.57 -24.73 13.19
C TYR A 211 10.17 -23.32 13.25
N ILE A 212 11.09 -23.01 12.34
CA ILE A 212 11.72 -21.68 12.27
C ILE A 212 10.90 -20.80 11.34
N VAL A 213 10.35 -19.73 11.91
CA VAL A 213 9.70 -18.64 11.17
C VAL A 213 10.76 -17.66 10.70
N ARG A 214 10.64 -17.16 9.47
CA ARG A 214 11.62 -16.31 8.80
C ARG A 214 10.99 -15.04 8.26
N CYS A 215 11.83 -14.04 7.98
CA CYS A 215 11.38 -12.71 7.58
C CYS A 215 10.58 -12.67 6.27
N CYS A 216 10.85 -13.60 5.33
CA CYS A 216 10.33 -13.62 3.95
C CYS A 216 10.77 -12.42 3.09
N VAL A 217 10.86 -11.22 3.66
CA VAL A 217 11.24 -9.97 3.02
C VAL A 217 12.50 -9.38 3.65
N LYS A 218 13.38 -8.84 2.80
CA LYS A 218 14.54 -8.06 3.23
C LYS A 218 14.09 -6.68 3.69
N GLY A 219 14.49 -6.26 4.89
CA GLY A 219 14.03 -4.98 5.45
C GLY A 219 14.51 -4.70 6.86
N SER A 220 14.03 -3.60 7.42
CA SER A 220 14.25 -3.27 8.83
C SER A 220 13.16 -3.93 9.69
N LEU A 221 13.56 -4.70 10.71
CA LEU A 221 12.65 -5.19 11.74
C LEU A 221 12.15 -4.00 12.57
N LEU A 222 10.83 -3.89 12.74
CA LEU A 222 10.21 -2.84 13.53
C LEU A 222 9.66 -3.34 14.85
N GLU A 223 9.00 -4.49 14.81
CA GLU A 223 8.29 -5.05 15.95
C GLU A 223 8.29 -6.58 15.83
N VAL A 224 8.36 -7.25 16.98
CA VAL A 224 8.05 -8.67 17.12
C VAL A 224 6.92 -8.79 18.12
N ASN A 225 6.05 -9.78 17.93
CA ASN A 225 4.92 -9.99 18.82
C ASN A 225 5.35 -10.75 20.08
N ASP A 226 5.86 -10.01 21.06
CA ASP A 226 6.31 -10.53 22.36
C ASP A 226 5.20 -11.21 23.15
N LYS A 227 3.93 -10.90 22.87
CA LYS A 227 2.76 -11.56 23.46
C LYS A 227 2.76 -13.06 23.20
N LEU A 228 3.32 -13.52 22.07
CA LEU A 228 3.40 -14.95 21.73
C LEU A 228 4.25 -15.76 22.71
N ILE A 229 5.16 -15.11 23.45
CA ILE A 229 5.95 -15.76 24.51
C ILE A 229 5.04 -16.16 25.68
N LYS A 230 4.06 -15.31 26.01
CA LYS A 230 3.12 -15.51 27.12
C LYS A 230 1.86 -16.25 26.68
N GLN A 231 1.44 -16.06 25.44
CA GLN A 231 0.17 -16.53 24.87
C GLN A 231 0.40 -17.13 23.48
N PRO A 232 1.09 -18.29 23.40
CA PRO A 232 1.34 -18.97 22.12
C PRO A 232 0.04 -19.43 21.42
N GLY A 233 -1.05 -19.62 22.19
CA GLY A 233 -2.37 -19.99 21.66
C GLY A 233 -2.98 -18.98 20.67
N LEU A 234 -2.49 -17.74 20.63
CA LEU A 234 -2.91 -16.75 19.61
C LEU A 234 -2.61 -17.22 18.18
N LEU A 235 -1.53 -18.00 18.00
CA LEU A 235 -1.24 -18.60 16.70
C LEU A 235 -2.27 -19.67 16.31
N ASN A 236 -2.88 -20.37 17.27
CA ASN A 236 -3.88 -21.38 16.97
C ASN A 236 -5.26 -20.77 16.66
N SER A 237 -5.64 -19.70 17.38
CA SER A 237 -6.98 -19.10 17.27
C SER A 237 -7.07 -17.95 16.29
N SER A 238 -5.99 -17.19 16.08
CA SER A 238 -6.00 -15.93 15.32
C SER A 238 -4.65 -15.68 14.63
N ALA A 239 -4.10 -16.73 13.98
CA ALA A 239 -2.80 -16.70 13.29
C ALA A 239 -2.63 -15.51 12.34
N ASP A 240 -3.69 -15.18 11.61
CA ASP A 240 -3.76 -14.15 10.59
C ASP A 240 -3.97 -12.73 11.16
N ARG A 241 -4.38 -12.62 12.43
CA ARG A 241 -4.69 -11.35 13.10
C ARG A 241 -3.71 -11.06 14.23
N GLU A 242 -4.10 -11.39 15.46
CA GLU A 242 -3.32 -11.13 16.67
C GLU A 242 -2.10 -12.04 16.80
N GLY A 243 -2.09 -13.17 16.08
CA GLY A 243 -1.01 -14.14 16.02
C GLY A 243 0.12 -13.77 15.06
N TYR A 244 0.21 -12.54 14.55
CA TYR A 244 1.32 -12.14 13.71
C TYR A 244 2.67 -12.29 14.44
N THR A 245 3.75 -12.53 13.70
CA THR A 245 5.07 -12.81 14.29
C THR A 245 5.97 -11.58 14.34
N ALA A 246 5.98 -10.78 13.26
CA ALA A 246 6.80 -9.59 13.16
C ALA A 246 6.23 -8.56 12.17
N ILE A 247 6.61 -7.29 12.38
CA ILE A 247 6.38 -6.19 11.46
C ILE A 247 7.73 -5.75 10.89
N MET A 248 7.83 -5.78 9.57
CA MET A 248 9.01 -5.42 8.79
C MET A 248 8.74 -4.19 7.94
N MET A 249 9.76 -3.39 7.68
CA MET A 249 9.72 -2.38 6.63
C MET A 249 10.81 -2.64 5.56
N PRO A 250 10.45 -3.23 4.41
CA PRO A 250 11.35 -3.35 3.27
C PRO A 250 11.59 -2.00 2.60
N LYS A 251 12.75 -1.88 1.94
CA LYS A 251 13.00 -0.77 1.02
C LYS A 251 12.17 -0.96 -0.25
N PRO A 252 11.71 0.11 -0.92
CA PRO A 252 10.92 -0.02 -2.16
C PRO A 252 11.59 -0.90 -3.23
N GLY A 253 12.90 -0.75 -3.43
CA GLY A 253 13.65 -1.55 -4.40
C GLY A 253 13.80 -3.03 -4.01
N ASP A 254 13.83 -3.36 -2.73
CA ASP A 254 13.92 -4.76 -2.28
C ASP A 254 12.56 -5.45 -2.34
N TRP A 255 11.48 -4.72 -2.09
CA TRP A 255 10.11 -5.22 -2.26
C TRP A 255 9.83 -5.64 -3.71
N LEU A 256 10.23 -4.83 -4.69
CA LEU A 256 10.00 -5.15 -6.10
C LEU A 256 10.67 -6.47 -6.53
N LYS A 257 11.82 -6.80 -5.94
CA LYS A 257 12.53 -8.05 -6.23
C LYS A 257 11.77 -9.25 -5.68
N ILE A 258 11.38 -9.19 -4.41
CA ILE A 258 10.73 -10.32 -3.73
C ILE A 258 9.26 -10.49 -4.11
N LYS A 259 8.58 -9.43 -4.56
CA LYS A 259 7.16 -9.51 -4.95
C LYS A 259 6.90 -10.60 -6.00
N SER A 260 7.84 -10.79 -6.93
CA SER A 260 7.74 -11.82 -7.98
C SER A 260 7.79 -13.26 -7.46
N SER A 261 8.37 -13.50 -6.28
CA SER A 261 8.44 -14.83 -5.67
C SER A 261 7.30 -15.10 -4.69
N LEU A 262 6.44 -14.12 -4.42
CA LEU A 262 5.30 -14.26 -3.53
C LEU A 262 4.03 -14.49 -4.33
N LEU A 263 3.13 -15.30 -3.80
CA LEU A 263 1.84 -15.60 -4.40
C LEU A 263 0.75 -14.69 -3.83
N THR A 264 -0.22 -14.35 -4.66
CA THR A 264 -1.50 -13.77 -4.21
C THR A 264 -2.34 -14.82 -3.48
N LEU A 265 -3.39 -14.38 -2.78
CA LEU A 265 -4.31 -15.29 -2.08
C LEU A 265 -4.91 -16.34 -3.01
N GLU A 266 -5.32 -15.95 -4.22
CA GLU A 266 -5.94 -16.85 -5.20
C GLU A 266 -4.95 -17.90 -5.73
N GLU A 267 -3.74 -17.48 -6.08
CA GLU A 267 -2.67 -18.37 -6.53
C GLU A 267 -2.28 -19.36 -5.42
N TYR A 268 -2.20 -18.87 -4.18
CA TYR A 268 -1.88 -19.69 -3.03
C TYR A 268 -2.95 -20.75 -2.75
N LYS A 269 -4.24 -20.38 -2.80
CA LYS A 269 -5.36 -21.31 -2.65
C LYS A 269 -5.31 -22.40 -3.72
N LYS A 270 -5.16 -22.03 -4.99
CA LYS A 270 -5.04 -22.98 -6.11
C LYS A 270 -3.87 -23.95 -5.92
N LEU A 271 -2.71 -23.46 -5.48
CA LEU A 271 -1.53 -24.29 -5.20
C LEU A 271 -1.80 -25.32 -4.09
N ARG A 272 -2.53 -24.93 -3.04
CA ARG A 272 -2.78 -25.78 -1.86
C ARG A 272 -3.96 -26.74 -2.05
N GLU A 273 -5.01 -26.32 -2.74
CA GLU A 273 -6.12 -27.18 -3.16
C GLU A 273 -5.62 -28.29 -4.10
N GLY A 274 -4.75 -27.97 -5.06
CA GLY A 274 -4.14 -28.98 -5.94
C GLY A 274 -3.30 -30.02 -5.18
N ARG A 275 -2.65 -29.63 -4.08
CA ARG A 275 -1.90 -30.55 -3.21
C ARG A 275 -2.81 -31.42 -2.34
N ALA A 276 -3.93 -30.89 -1.86
CA ALA A 276 -4.92 -31.67 -1.12
C ALA A 276 -5.55 -32.77 -1.99
N ALA A 277 -5.83 -32.46 -3.26
CA ALA A 277 -6.35 -33.44 -4.22
C ALA A 277 -5.34 -34.57 -4.53
N LEU A 278 -4.05 -34.25 -4.67
CA LEU A 278 -3.00 -35.25 -4.90
C LEU A 278 -2.73 -36.15 -3.69
N ALA A 279 -2.85 -35.62 -2.46
CA ALA A 279 -2.65 -36.39 -1.23
C ALA A 279 -3.77 -37.41 -0.95
N LEU A 280 -4.93 -37.30 -1.60
CA LEU A 280 -6.05 -38.25 -1.51
C LEU A 280 -5.97 -39.38 -2.56
N THR A 281 -4.99 -39.32 -3.48
CA THR A 281 -4.86 -40.27 -4.60
C THR A 281 -3.73 -41.29 -4.39
N ILE A 282 -3.12 -41.32 -3.20
CA ILE A 282 -2.07 -42.26 -2.80
C ILE A 282 -2.52 -42.94 -1.51
#